data_AF-A0A832GY17-F1
#
_entry.id   AF-A0A832GY17-F1
#
_cell.length_a   1.000
_cell.length_b   1.000
_cell.length_c   1.000
_cell.angle_alpha   90.00
_cell.angle_beta   90.00
_cell.angle_gamma   90.00
#
_symmetry.space_group_name_H-M   'P 1'
#
loop_
_entity.id
_entity.type
_entity.pdbx_description
1 polymer ?
#
loop_
_entity_poly.entity_id
_entity_poly.type
_entity_poly.pdbx_seq_one_letter_code
_entity_poly.pdbx_strand_id
1 'polypeptide(L)'
;MRPVTKVIVTPIEARLDDAKVTIVEVVGYTRFDGERRYIVSCFLEWEGWRSQTFHLDVRDGAELERRLKVELAKMKLAVAAGHTSPFSRAR
;
A
#
# COMPACT_ATOMS: atom_id res chain seq x y z
N MET A 1 22.29 -15.72 17.59
CA MET A 1 21.74 -14.58 16.83
C MET A 1 21.36 -15.08 15.45
N ARG A 2 20.06 -15.18 15.09
CA ARG A 2 19.69 -15.55 13.71
C ARG A 2 20.05 -14.37 12.80
N PRO A 3 20.68 -14.59 11.63
CA PRO A 3 20.94 -13.50 10.69
C PRO A 3 19.60 -12.87 10.29
N VAL A 4 19.45 -11.58 10.55
CA VAL A 4 18.34 -10.79 10.01
C VAL A 4 18.71 -10.53 8.56
N THR A 5 18.31 -11.45 7.66
CA THR A 5 18.46 -11.22 6.22
C THR A 5 17.58 -10.03 5.85
N LYS A 6 18.20 -8.85 5.73
CA LYS A 6 17.53 -7.62 5.29
C LYS A 6 17.26 -7.77 3.80
N VAL A 7 16.09 -8.27 3.44
CA VAL A 7 15.65 -8.37 2.04
C VAL A 7 15.29 -6.97 1.58
N ILE A 8 16.17 -6.36 0.78
CA ILE A 8 15.89 -5.10 0.08
C ILE A 8 15.15 -5.47 -1.20
N VAL A 9 13.81 -5.44 -1.17
CA VAL A 9 13.00 -5.63 -2.37
C VAL A 9 12.93 -4.28 -3.08
N THR A 10 13.25 -4.25 -4.37
CA THR A 10 13.01 -3.07 -5.21
C THR A 10 11.52 -2.74 -5.17
N PRO A 11 11.11 -1.46 -5.13
CA PRO A 11 9.69 -1.12 -5.13
C PRO A 11 8.97 -1.81 -6.29
N ILE A 12 7.89 -2.53 -5.98
CA ILE A 12 7.08 -3.24 -6.98
C ILE A 12 5.96 -2.30 -7.39
N GLU A 13 5.91 -1.97 -8.67
CA GLU A 13 4.78 -1.24 -9.26
C GLU A 13 3.73 -2.22 -9.77
N ALA A 14 2.47 -1.98 -9.40
CA ALA A 14 1.33 -2.73 -9.88
C ALA A 14 0.21 -1.76 -10.29
N ARG A 15 -0.65 -2.19 -11.21
CA ARG A 15 -1.89 -1.48 -11.53
C ARG A 15 -3.03 -2.00 -10.67
N LEU A 16 -3.82 -1.10 -10.13
CA LEU A 16 -5.07 -1.39 -9.44
C LEU A 16 -6.16 -0.52 -10.05
N ASP A 17 -7.03 -1.15 -10.83
CA ASP A 17 -8.02 -0.46 -11.66
C ASP A 17 -7.32 0.59 -12.57
N ASP A 18 -7.67 1.86 -12.41
CA ASP A 18 -7.12 3.04 -13.10
C ASP A 18 -6.00 3.75 -12.31
N ALA A 19 -5.54 3.17 -11.20
CA ALA A 19 -4.48 3.72 -10.35
C ALA A 19 -3.20 2.89 -10.40
N LYS A 20 -2.08 3.53 -10.04
CA LYS A 20 -0.80 2.88 -9.83
C LYS A 20 -0.58 2.68 -8.34
N VAL A 21 -0.16 1.48 -7.95
CA VAL A 21 0.27 1.14 -6.60
C VAL A 21 1.76 0.91 -6.63
N THR A 22 2.49 1.51 -5.69
CA THR A 22 3.90 1.17 -5.48
C THR A 22 4.07 0.58 -4.10
N ILE A 23 4.47 -0.70 -4.06
CA ILE A 23 4.82 -1.40 -2.84
C ILE A 23 6.29 -1.13 -2.53
N VAL A 24 6.56 -0.50 -1.40
CA VAL A 24 7.90 -0.09 -0.97
C VAL A 24 8.56 -1.19 -0.14
N GLU A 25 7.80 -1.82 0.76
CA GLU A 25 8.30 -2.85 1.67
C GLU A 25 7.20 -3.84 2.04
N VAL A 26 7.57 -5.10 2.24
CA VAL A 26 6.68 -6.14 2.78
C VAL A 26 7.40 -6.85 3.93
N VAL A 27 6.85 -6.75 5.14
CA VAL A 27 7.39 -7.38 6.34
C VAL A 27 6.45 -8.48 6.81
N GLY A 28 6.88 -9.74 6.68
CA GLY A 28 6.11 -10.89 7.15
C GLY A 28 6.33 -11.17 8.64
N TYR A 29 5.25 -11.38 9.39
CA TYR A 29 5.28 -11.70 10.82
C TYR A 29 4.28 -12.80 11.17
N THR A 30 4.47 -13.43 12.33
CA THR A 30 3.48 -14.37 12.89
C THR A 30 2.75 -13.64 14.01
N ARG A 31 1.43 -13.53 13.89
CA ARG A 31 0.58 -12.90 14.89
C ARG A 31 0.43 -13.81 16.12
N PHE A 32 -0.07 -13.26 17.23
CA PHE A 32 -0.23 -13.98 18.51
C PHE A 32 -1.10 -15.25 18.43
N ASP A 33 -2.00 -15.32 17.43
CA ASP A 33 -2.87 -16.46 17.14
C ASP A 33 -2.21 -17.54 16.26
N GLY A 34 -0.94 -17.34 15.88
CA GLY A 34 -0.20 -18.20 14.96
C GLY A 34 -0.43 -17.90 13.48
N GLU A 35 -1.30 -16.94 13.12
CA GLU A 35 -1.56 -16.59 11.72
C GLU A 35 -0.33 -15.89 11.10
N ARG A 36 0.05 -16.31 9.89
CA ARG A 36 1.06 -15.62 9.09
C ARG A 36 0.44 -14.37 8.46
N ARG A 37 1.03 -13.20 8.72
CA ARG A 37 0.57 -11.91 8.20
C ARG A 37 1.73 -11.09 7.64
N TYR A 38 1.40 -10.04 6.92
CA TYR A 38 2.33 -9.18 6.21
C TYR A 38 1.93 -7.73 6.40
N ILE A 39 2.87 -6.90 6.84
CA ILE A 39 2.74 -5.45 6.80
C ILE A 39 3.29 -4.98 5.47
N VAL A 40 2.41 -4.44 4.62
CA VAL A 40 2.73 -3.93 3.28
C VAL A 40 2.75 -2.41 3.32
N SER A 41 3.92 -1.82 3.15
CA SER A 41 4.13 -0.37 3.04
C SER A 41 4.00 0.04 1.58
N CYS A 42 3.04 0.90 1.25
CA CYS A 42 2.77 1.29 -0.14
C CYS A 42 2.18 2.71 -0.25
N PHE A 43 2.12 3.23 -1.47
CA PHE A 43 1.40 4.45 -1.81
C PHE A 43 0.65 4.28 -3.14
N LEU A 44 -0.34 5.13 -3.35
CA LEU A 44 -1.18 5.15 -4.55
C LEU A 44 -0.91 6.41 -5.37
N GLU A 45 -0.97 6.29 -6.69
CA GLU A 45 -0.97 7.40 -7.65
C GLU A 45 -2.22 7.30 -8.54
N TRP A 46 -3.04 8.35 -8.57
CA TRP A 46 -4.29 8.44 -9.33
C TRP A 46 -4.58 9.89 -9.70
N GLU A 47 -4.98 10.14 -10.96
CA GLU A 47 -5.33 11.49 -11.49
C GLU A 47 -4.30 12.58 -11.16
N GLY A 48 -3.01 12.27 -11.31
CA GLY A 48 -1.91 13.21 -11.06
C GLY A 48 -1.69 13.54 -9.58
N TRP A 49 -2.34 12.83 -8.67
CA TRP A 49 -2.14 12.89 -7.23
C TRP A 49 -1.49 11.62 -6.71
N ARG A 50 -0.77 11.76 -5.61
CA ARG A 50 -0.05 10.70 -4.92
C ARG A 50 -0.35 10.74 -3.44
N SER A 51 -0.73 9.60 -2.87
CA SER A 51 -0.94 9.45 -1.44
C SER A 51 0.37 9.53 -0.65
N GLN A 52 0.28 9.81 0.65
CA GLN A 52 1.38 9.49 1.55
C GLN A 52 1.59 7.96 1.59
N THR A 53 2.76 7.53 2.04
CA THR A 53 2.99 6.12 2.33
C THR A 53 2.10 5.68 3.48
N PHE A 54 1.41 4.57 3.31
CA PHE A 54 0.58 3.94 4.33
C PHE A 54 0.91 2.44 4.44
N HIS A 55 0.39 1.81 5.49
CA HIS A 55 0.69 0.42 5.82
C HIS A 55 -0.60 -0.40 5.86
N LEU A 56 -0.59 -1.56 5.20
CA LEU A 56 -1.68 -2.52 5.22
C LEU A 56 -1.22 -3.82 5.87
N ASP A 57 -1.89 -4.23 6.95
CA ASP A 57 -1.67 -5.53 7.58
C ASP A 57 -2.59 -6.59 6.96
N VAL A 58 -2.05 -7.49 6.15
CA VAL A 58 -2.79 -8.42 5.29
C VAL A 58 -2.27 -9.85 5.43
N ARG A 59 -3.14 -10.83 5.19
CA ARG A 59 -2.76 -12.24 5.18
C ARG A 59 -2.20 -12.68 3.84
N ASP A 60 -2.75 -12.17 2.74
CA ASP A 60 -2.46 -12.61 1.39
C ASP A 60 -2.72 -11.49 0.36
N GLY A 61 -2.41 -11.79 -0.91
CA GLY A 61 -2.60 -10.84 -2.01
C GLY A 61 -4.06 -10.47 -2.27
N ALA A 62 -5.01 -11.36 -1.99
CA ALA A 62 -6.44 -11.07 -2.20
C ALA A 62 -6.96 -10.08 -1.13
N GLU A 63 -6.53 -10.25 0.12
CA GLU A 63 -6.80 -9.28 1.18
C GLU A 63 -6.11 -7.94 0.90
N LEU A 64 -4.87 -7.96 0.39
CA LEU A 64 -4.16 -6.77 -0.04
C LEU A 64 -4.94 -6.01 -1.11
N GLU A 65 -5.37 -6.68 -2.18
CA GLU A 65 -6.15 -6.06 -3.25
C GLU A 65 -7.43 -5.41 -2.72
N ARG A 66 -8.21 -6.13 -1.90
CA ARG A 66 -9.45 -5.58 -1.32
C ARG A 66 -9.19 -4.34 -0.47
N ARG A 67 -8.14 -4.35 0.36
CA ARG A 67 -7.79 -3.19 1.21
C ARG A 67 -7.24 -2.03 0.40
N LEU A 68 -6.44 -2.28 -0.64
CA LEU A 68 -5.98 -1.24 -1.55
C LEU A 68 -7.15 -0.57 -2.29
N LYS A 69 -8.17 -1.34 -2.71
CA LYS A 69 -9.38 -0.78 -3.32
C LYS A 69 -10.12 0.18 -2.39
N VAL A 70 -10.13 -0.11 -1.09
CA VAL A 70 -10.70 0.80 -0.08
C VAL A 70 -9.88 2.10 0.01
N GLU A 71 -8.56 2.01 0.06
CA GLU A 71 -7.69 3.21 0.09
C GLU A 71 -7.80 4.03 -1.19
N LEU A 72 -7.89 3.37 -2.35
CA LEU A 72 -8.13 4.04 -3.62
C LEU A 72 -9.49 4.76 -3.64
N ALA A 73 -10.56 4.11 -3.14
CA ALA A 73 -11.87 4.74 -3.07
C ALA A 73 -11.87 5.99 -2.17
N LYS A 74 -11.17 5.95 -1.03
CA LYS A 74 -10.98 7.13 -0.16
C LYS A 74 -10.24 8.25 -0.89
N MET A 75 -9.16 7.91 -1.59
CA MET A 75 -8.38 8.89 -2.37
C MET A 75 -9.24 9.52 -3.47
N LYS A 76 -9.97 8.72 -4.24
CA LYS A 76 -10.89 9.20 -5.29
C LYS A 76 -11.93 10.16 -4.72
N LEU A 77 -12.55 9.81 -3.60
CA LEU A 77 -13.55 10.64 -2.93
C LEU A 77 -12.93 11.97 -2.45
N ALA A 78 -11.76 11.93 -1.83
CA ALA A 78 -11.07 13.12 -1.35
C ALA A 78 -10.66 14.06 -2.50
N VAL A 79 -10.08 13.53 -3.57
CA VAL A 79 -9.71 14.32 -4.76
C VAL A 79 -10.95 14.91 -5.44
N ALA A 80 -12.02 14.12 -5.63
CA ALA A 80 -13.26 14.60 -6.22
C ALA A 80 -13.94 15.70 -5.39
N ALA A 81 -13.81 15.65 -4.07
CA ALA A 81 -14.29 16.69 -3.15
C ALA A 81 -13.38 17.93 -3.09
N GLY A 82 -12.28 17.98 -3.85
CA GLY A 82 -11.27 19.05 -3.79
C GLY A 82 -10.40 19.01 -2.53
N HIS A 83 -10.49 17.96 -1.72
CA HIS A 83 -9.69 17.77 -0.52
C HIS A 83 -8.33 17.11 -0.86
N THR A 84 -7.46 17.89 -1.49
CA THR A 84 -6.15 17.38 -1.96
C THR A 84 -4.99 17.71 -1.04
N SER A 85 -5.23 18.40 0.08
CA SER A 85 -4.17 18.76 1.05
C SER A 85 -3.38 17.58 1.63
N PRO A 86 -3.93 16.35 1.78
CA PRO A 86 -3.15 15.20 2.24
C PRO A 86 -2.28 14.58 1.14
N PHE A 87 -2.45 14.99 -0.12
CA PHE A 87 -1.82 14.37 -1.29
C PHE A 87 -0.72 15.27 -1.88
N SER A 88 0.25 14.62 -2.51
CA SER A 88 1.30 15.29 -3.30
C SER A 88 1.00 15.12 -4.80
N ARG A 89 1.60 15.96 -5.66
CA ARG A 89 1.49 15.75 -7.11
C ARG A 89 2.30 14.52 -7.51
N ALA A 90 1.68 13.60 -8.26
CA ALA A 90 2.38 12.49 -8.88
C ALA A 90 3.34 13.02 -9.95
N ARG A 91 4.52 12.42 -10.06
CA ARG A 91 5.55 12.78 -11.06
C ARG A 91 5.47 11.87 -12.26
#